data_AF-A0A9D9BEM9-F1
#
_entry.id   AF-A0A9D9BEM9-F1
#
_cell.length_a   1.000
_cell.length_b   1.000
_cell.length_c   1.000
_cell.angle_alpha   90.00
_cell.angle_beta   90.00
_cell.angle_gamma   90.00
#
_symmetry.space_group_name_H-M   'P 1'
#
loop_
_entity.id
_entity.type
_entity.pdbx_description
1 polymer ?
#
loop_
_entity_poly.entity_id
_entity_poly.type
_entity_poly.pdbx_seq_one_letter_code
_entity_poly.pdbx_strand_id
1 'polypeptide(L)'
;MRGWLLHEAGQQCELFRWQGAVFLEGLPDPDDPIMRGIVGTNQQFPTVHNYDFEILLKPRIASQPTPTEAGPMGVAVNGVPIFDPSTQGPVNKAKGKRPSAFEEGELDVCGGHAGRGDDYHYHIAPKCLIEDLGKKWVDVDKKPIGYAMDGFPIHALG
;
A
#
# COMPACT_ATOMS: atom_id res chain seq x y z
N MET A 1 3.09 54.49 -0.97
CA MET A 1 4.44 54.92 -0.58
C MET A 1 5.12 53.75 0.12
N ARG A 2 6.29 53.32 -0.42
CA ARG A 2 7.48 52.72 0.22
C ARG A 2 7.25 51.69 1.35
N GLY A 3 7.78 50.46 1.32
CA GLY A 3 8.87 49.93 0.52
C GLY A 3 9.16 48.45 0.85
N TRP A 4 10.10 47.93 0.06
CA TRP A 4 10.55 46.54 -0.08
C TRP A 4 11.52 46.10 1.03
N LEU A 5 11.55 44.80 1.30
CA LEU A 5 12.77 44.10 1.70
C LEU A 5 12.82 42.74 0.98
N LEU A 6 13.62 42.72 -0.10
CA LEU A 6 14.16 41.50 -0.70
C LEU A 6 15.26 40.97 0.22
N HIS A 7 15.19 39.69 0.56
CA HIS A 7 16.37 38.87 0.79
C HIS A 7 16.29 37.70 -0.18
N GLU A 8 17.25 37.66 -1.10
CA GLU A 8 17.54 36.49 -1.93
C GLU A 8 18.30 35.46 -1.09
N ALA A 9 17.83 34.21 -1.12
CA ALA A 9 18.60 32.97 -1.25
C ALA A 9 17.84 31.82 -0.59
N GLY A 10 17.54 30.80 -1.39
CA GLY A 10 16.99 29.52 -0.92
C GLY A 10 15.54 29.34 -1.30
N GLN A 11 15.34 28.75 -2.48
CA GLN A 11 14.17 27.96 -2.91
C GLN A 11 12.93 28.16 -2.04
N GLN A 12 12.04 29.03 -2.52
CA GLN A 12 10.68 29.13 -2.01
C GLN A 12 10.11 27.71 -1.89
N CYS A 13 9.84 27.30 -0.65
CA CYS A 13 8.85 26.26 -0.37
C CYS A 13 7.52 26.76 -0.95
N GLU A 14 7.30 26.50 -2.23
CA GLU A 14 5.98 26.64 -2.83
C GLU A 14 5.08 25.62 -2.12
N LEU A 15 4.25 26.18 -1.24
CA LEU A 15 3.17 25.54 -0.52
C LEU A 15 2.09 25.08 -1.52
N PHE A 16 2.31 23.94 -2.15
CA PHE A 16 1.21 23.02 -2.45
C PHE A 16 1.11 22.06 -1.26
N ARG A 17 0.12 22.31 -0.40
CA ARG A 17 -0.12 21.59 0.84
C ARG A 17 -0.74 20.21 0.53
N TRP A 18 0.03 19.14 0.73
CA TRP A 18 -0.43 17.84 1.22
C TRP A 18 0.62 17.28 2.19
N GLN A 19 0.76 17.94 3.34
CA GLN A 19 1.36 17.36 4.54
C GLN A 19 0.17 17.03 5.46
N GLY A 20 -0.26 15.78 5.49
CA GLY A 20 -1.44 15.37 6.27
C GLY A 20 -1.56 13.86 6.37
N ALA A 21 -1.99 13.38 7.54
CA ALA A 21 -2.44 12.01 7.71
C ALA A 21 -3.57 11.74 6.71
N VAL A 22 -3.48 10.61 6.00
CA VAL A 22 -4.58 10.14 5.17
C VAL A 22 -5.40 9.18 6.01
N PHE A 23 -6.63 9.59 6.35
CA PHE A 23 -7.62 8.73 7.00
C PHE A 23 -8.26 7.86 5.93
N LEU A 24 -8.08 6.54 6.06
CA LEU A 24 -8.57 5.57 5.10
C LEU A 24 -9.32 4.47 5.83
N GLU A 25 -10.50 4.13 5.30
CA GLU A 25 -11.25 2.95 5.71
C GLU A 25 -10.57 1.73 5.06
N GLY A 26 -9.99 0.86 5.88
CA GLY A 26 -9.10 -0.23 5.47
C GLY A 26 -9.74 -1.39 4.72
N LEU A 27 -10.86 -1.19 4.03
CA LEU A 27 -11.57 -2.24 3.29
C LEU A 27 -11.72 -1.90 1.80
N PRO A 28 -11.70 -2.91 0.90
CA PRO A 28 -12.06 -2.73 -0.51
C PRO A 28 -13.54 -2.38 -0.71
N ASP A 29 -13.97 -2.30 -1.98
CA ASP A 29 -15.37 -2.12 -2.32
C ASP A 29 -16.22 -3.24 -1.68
N PRO A 30 -17.38 -2.94 -1.08
CA PRO A 30 -18.24 -3.98 -0.48
C PRO A 30 -18.67 -5.10 -1.45
N ASP A 31 -18.67 -4.84 -2.77
CA ASP A 31 -19.00 -5.83 -3.80
C ASP A 31 -17.79 -6.72 -4.17
N ASP A 32 -16.57 -6.39 -3.71
CA ASP A 32 -15.39 -7.19 -3.96
C ASP A 32 -15.48 -8.56 -3.28
N PRO A 33 -15.10 -9.65 -3.97
CA PRO A 33 -15.17 -11.00 -3.44
C PRO A 33 -14.02 -11.33 -2.47
N ILE A 34 -13.79 -10.48 -1.45
CA ILE A 34 -12.73 -10.65 -0.46
C ILE A 34 -12.88 -11.99 0.30
N MET A 35 -11.75 -12.54 0.74
CA MET A 35 -11.64 -13.84 1.43
C MET A 35 -12.04 -15.07 0.60
N ARG A 36 -12.54 -14.90 -0.62
CA ARG A 36 -12.90 -16.01 -1.52
C ARG A 36 -11.64 -16.63 -2.14
N GLY A 37 -11.56 -17.96 -2.14
CA GLY A 37 -10.47 -18.70 -2.81
C GLY A 37 -9.27 -19.02 -1.93
N ILE A 38 -9.26 -18.54 -0.67
CA ILE A 38 -8.26 -18.91 0.33
C ILE A 38 -8.36 -20.41 0.62
N VAL A 39 -7.22 -21.11 0.57
CA VAL A 39 -7.11 -22.56 0.86
C VAL A 39 -6.25 -22.85 2.10
N GLY A 40 -5.42 -21.89 2.51
CA GLY A 40 -4.60 -21.90 3.73
C GLY A 40 -5.07 -20.82 4.69
N THR A 41 -6.27 -20.98 5.27
CA THR A 41 -6.83 -19.95 6.15
C THR A 41 -6.05 -19.79 7.45
N ASN A 42 -5.84 -18.55 7.86
CA ASN A 42 -5.34 -18.18 9.19
C ASN A 42 -6.48 -17.98 10.22
N GLN A 43 -7.74 -18.31 9.85
CA GLN A 43 -8.95 -18.19 10.67
C GLN A 43 -9.29 -16.76 11.12
N GLN A 44 -9.03 -15.77 10.26
CA GLN A 44 -9.35 -14.36 10.51
C GLN A 44 -10.42 -13.87 9.55
N PHE A 45 -11.11 -12.79 9.94
CA PHE A 45 -12.18 -12.19 9.14
C PHE A 45 -11.95 -10.68 9.04
N PRO A 46 -12.16 -10.07 7.88
CA PRO A 46 -11.89 -8.65 7.71
C PRO A 46 -12.87 -7.81 8.54
N THR A 47 -12.34 -6.87 9.30
CA THR A 47 -13.10 -5.83 10.00
C THR A 47 -12.66 -4.44 9.53
N VAL A 48 -13.45 -3.42 9.86
CA VAL A 48 -13.09 -2.04 9.49
C VAL A 48 -11.95 -1.56 10.38
N HIS A 49 -10.87 -1.10 9.75
CA HIS A 49 -9.77 -0.42 10.41
C HIS A 49 -9.65 1.01 9.89
N ASN A 50 -9.29 1.92 10.78
CA ASN A 50 -8.88 3.27 10.41
C ASN A 50 -7.35 3.33 10.48
N TYR A 51 -6.75 3.84 9.42
CA TYR A 51 -5.31 4.06 9.35
C TYR A 51 -4.98 5.52 9.23
N ASP A 52 -3.83 5.89 9.82
CA ASP A 52 -3.16 7.16 9.63
C ASP A 52 -1.79 6.90 9.01
N PHE A 53 -1.65 7.18 7.71
CA PHE A 53 -0.38 7.06 7.02
C PHE A 53 0.27 8.42 6.79
N GLU A 54 1.57 8.52 7.07
CA GLU A 54 2.42 9.64 6.68
C GLU A 54 3.24 9.24 5.45
N ILE A 55 3.05 9.95 4.33
CA ILE A 55 3.69 9.63 3.06
C ILE A 55 4.46 10.85 2.55
N LEU A 56 5.72 10.64 2.15
CA LEU A 56 6.56 11.70 1.59
C LEU A 56 6.08 12.08 0.18
N LEU A 57 5.72 13.35 -0.03
CA LEU A 57 5.31 13.84 -1.35
C LEU A 57 6.46 13.92 -2.38
N LYS A 58 7.69 14.01 -1.89
CA LYS A 58 8.90 14.16 -2.72
C LYS A 58 9.89 13.08 -2.30
N PRO A 59 9.62 11.81 -2.66
CA PRO A 59 10.48 10.70 -2.28
C PRO A 59 11.88 10.87 -2.88
N ARG A 60 12.89 10.31 -2.21
CA ARG A 60 14.28 10.30 -2.69
C ARG A 60 14.78 8.86 -2.64
N ILE A 61 15.44 8.44 -3.73
CA ILE A 61 16.03 7.12 -3.79
C ILE A 61 17.09 7.01 -2.70
N ALA A 62 16.93 6.03 -1.81
CA ALA A 62 17.91 5.72 -0.79
C ALA A 62 19.18 5.13 -1.41
N SER A 63 20.33 5.37 -0.79
CA SER A 63 21.62 4.82 -1.25
C SER A 63 21.71 3.30 -1.08
N GLN A 64 20.87 2.72 -0.22
CA GLN A 64 20.76 1.29 0.05
C GLN A 64 19.29 0.91 0.27
N PRO A 65 18.87 -0.29 -0.13
CA PRO A 65 17.53 -0.79 0.17
C PRO A 65 17.36 -1.06 1.67
N THR A 66 16.18 -0.78 2.20
CA THR A 66 15.80 -1.13 3.57
C THR A 66 15.00 -2.44 3.55
N PRO A 67 15.29 -3.41 4.43
CA PRO A 67 14.45 -4.59 4.58
C PRO A 67 13.02 -4.23 4.96
N THR A 68 12.09 -5.05 4.50
CA THR A 68 10.67 -4.92 4.81
C THR A 68 10.40 -5.47 6.21
N GLU A 69 9.51 -4.81 6.95
CA GLU A 69 9.04 -5.30 8.26
C GLU A 69 7.71 -6.03 8.12
N ALA A 70 7.19 -6.61 9.21
CA ALA A 70 5.94 -7.37 9.19
C ALA A 70 4.67 -6.51 9.01
N GLY A 71 4.82 -5.21 8.78
CA GLY A 71 3.73 -4.24 8.65
C GLY A 71 3.54 -3.72 7.23
N PRO A 72 2.70 -2.68 7.06
CA PRO A 72 2.45 -2.09 5.76
C PRO A 72 3.70 -1.46 5.17
N MET A 73 3.99 -1.85 3.92
CA MET A 73 5.03 -1.26 3.08
C MET A 73 4.48 -0.17 2.16
N GLY A 74 3.17 -0.06 2.06
CA GLY A 74 2.47 0.98 1.34
C GLY A 74 0.98 0.91 1.60
N VAL A 75 0.24 1.74 0.88
CA VAL A 75 -1.22 1.79 0.93
C VAL A 75 -1.76 1.95 -0.48
N ALA A 76 -2.77 1.16 -0.82
CA ALA A 76 -3.49 1.26 -2.08
C ALA A 76 -4.40 2.51 -2.09
N VAL A 77 -4.77 3.00 -3.27
CA VAL A 77 -5.60 4.21 -3.40
C VAL A 77 -7.02 4.05 -2.83
N ASN A 78 -7.48 2.82 -2.58
CA ASN A 78 -8.72 2.52 -1.88
C ASN A 78 -8.59 2.46 -0.35
N GLY A 79 -7.40 2.72 0.20
CA GLY A 79 -7.19 2.70 1.65
C GLY A 79 -6.62 1.43 2.24
N VAL A 80 -6.62 0.34 1.47
CA VAL A 80 -6.18 -0.97 1.94
C VAL A 80 -4.64 -1.01 2.01
N PRO A 81 -4.07 -1.43 3.15
CA PRO A 81 -2.63 -1.59 3.27
C PRO A 81 -2.02 -2.60 2.28
N ILE A 82 -0.77 -2.38 1.90
CA ILE A 82 0.03 -3.29 1.07
C ILE A 82 1.19 -3.80 1.92
N PHE A 83 1.27 -5.11 2.11
CA PHE A 83 2.24 -5.78 2.96
C PHE A 83 3.31 -6.49 2.13
N ASP A 84 4.36 -6.94 2.82
CA ASP A 84 5.41 -7.78 2.22
C ASP A 84 4.81 -9.08 1.63
N PRO A 85 5.28 -9.60 0.49
CA PRO A 85 4.72 -10.81 -0.12
C PRO A 85 4.83 -12.10 0.73
N SER A 86 5.62 -12.07 1.80
CA SER A 86 5.77 -13.17 2.73
C SER A 86 4.67 -13.20 3.79
N THR A 87 4.43 -14.39 4.35
CA THR A 87 3.56 -14.53 5.52
C THR A 87 4.18 -13.82 6.71
N GLN A 88 3.36 -13.41 7.68
CA GLN A 88 3.86 -12.94 8.99
C GLN A 88 4.30 -14.10 9.91
N GLY A 89 4.38 -15.32 9.37
CA GLY A 89 4.77 -16.54 10.07
C GLY A 89 6.28 -16.61 10.39
N PRO A 90 6.71 -17.70 11.06
CA PRO A 90 8.11 -17.92 11.36
C PRO A 90 8.94 -18.08 10.08
N VAL A 91 10.21 -17.66 10.14
CA VAL A 91 11.18 -17.92 9.08
C VAL A 91 11.29 -19.43 8.85
N ASN A 92 11.16 -19.87 7.60
CA ASN A 92 11.45 -21.24 7.23
C ASN A 92 12.95 -21.46 7.37
N LYS A 93 13.35 -22.26 8.37
CA LYS A 93 14.77 -22.49 8.71
C LYS A 93 15.59 -23.08 7.55
N ALA A 94 14.97 -23.86 6.67
CA ALA A 94 15.65 -24.46 5.52
C ALA A 94 15.86 -23.45 4.38
N LYS A 95 14.91 -22.51 4.19
CA LYS A 95 14.97 -21.49 3.13
C LYS A 95 15.58 -20.17 3.59
N GLY A 96 15.76 -19.96 4.89
CA GLY A 96 16.30 -18.72 5.48
C GLY A 96 15.40 -17.49 5.34
N LYS A 97 14.15 -17.66 4.87
CA LYS A 97 13.17 -16.58 4.67
C LYS A 97 11.77 -17.02 5.08
N ARG A 98 10.87 -16.07 5.31
CA ARG A 98 9.45 -16.36 5.52
C ARG A 98 8.83 -16.94 4.23
N PRO A 99 7.89 -17.90 4.33
CA PRO A 99 7.15 -18.41 3.16
C PRO A 99 6.37 -17.30 2.45
N SER A 100 6.00 -17.49 1.18
CA SER A 100 5.11 -16.56 0.48
C SER A 100 3.65 -16.78 0.90
N ALA A 101 2.91 -15.71 1.17
CA ALA A 101 1.47 -15.81 1.48
C ALA A 101 0.66 -16.42 0.31
N PHE A 102 1.10 -16.16 -0.93
CA PHE A 102 0.52 -16.79 -2.11
C PHE A 102 0.79 -18.30 -2.16
N GLU A 103 2.05 -18.72 -1.94
CA GLU A 103 2.42 -20.14 -1.97
C GLU A 103 1.77 -20.96 -0.85
N GLU A 104 1.55 -20.34 0.31
CA GLU A 104 0.84 -20.95 1.45
C GLU A 104 -0.70 -20.93 1.26
N GLY A 105 -1.20 -20.35 0.18
CA GLY A 105 -2.63 -20.34 -0.14
C GLY A 105 -3.46 -19.43 0.76
N GLU A 106 -2.83 -18.43 1.38
CA GLU A 106 -3.47 -17.53 2.34
C GLU A 106 -4.27 -16.40 1.66
N LEU A 107 -4.13 -16.21 0.35
CA LEU A 107 -4.67 -15.06 -0.38
C LEU A 107 -5.99 -15.38 -1.07
N ASP A 108 -6.87 -14.39 -1.11
CA ASP A 108 -8.10 -14.43 -1.88
C ASP A 108 -7.89 -14.11 -3.37
N VAL A 109 -8.98 -14.14 -4.14
CA VAL A 109 -8.97 -13.83 -5.57
C VAL A 109 -8.60 -12.38 -5.90
N CYS A 110 -8.67 -11.47 -4.92
CA CYS A 110 -8.28 -10.07 -5.06
C CYS A 110 -6.80 -9.84 -4.73
N GLY A 111 -6.11 -10.83 -4.13
CA GLY A 111 -4.68 -10.78 -3.82
C GLY A 111 -4.37 -10.35 -2.38
N GLY A 112 -5.36 -10.37 -1.49
CA GLY A 112 -5.22 -10.01 -0.08
C GLY A 112 -5.82 -11.04 0.87
N HIS A 113 -5.74 -10.75 2.17
CA HIS A 113 -6.41 -11.51 3.22
C HIS A 113 -6.61 -10.67 4.48
N ALA A 114 -7.36 -11.20 5.44
CA ALA A 114 -7.41 -10.66 6.80
C ALA A 114 -6.23 -11.20 7.62
N GLY A 115 -5.42 -10.30 8.20
CA GLY A 115 -4.32 -10.63 9.11
C GLY A 115 -4.78 -10.97 10.52
N ARG A 116 -3.83 -11.22 11.43
CA ARG A 116 -4.11 -11.52 12.86
C ARG A 116 -4.77 -10.36 13.63
N GLY A 117 -4.77 -9.16 13.05
CA GLY A 117 -5.49 -8.02 13.58
C GLY A 117 -6.92 -7.91 13.05
N ASP A 118 -7.40 -8.90 12.29
CA ASP A 118 -8.61 -8.84 11.47
C ASP A 118 -8.57 -7.72 10.40
N ASP A 119 -7.36 -7.24 10.07
CA ASP A 119 -7.12 -6.21 9.07
C ASP A 119 -6.97 -6.81 7.67
N TYR A 120 -7.77 -6.34 6.71
CA TYR A 120 -7.60 -6.75 5.32
C TYR A 120 -6.40 -6.02 4.69
N HIS A 121 -5.50 -6.76 4.05
CA HIS A 121 -4.36 -6.19 3.33
C HIS A 121 -3.93 -7.03 2.13
N TYR A 122 -3.30 -6.37 1.16
CA TYR A 122 -2.79 -7.02 -0.04
C TYR A 122 -1.35 -7.51 0.16
N HIS A 123 -1.04 -8.71 -0.36
CA HIS A 123 0.32 -9.24 -0.43
C HIS A 123 0.87 -9.32 -1.87
N ILE A 124 -0.02 -9.26 -2.85
CA ILE A 124 0.29 -9.26 -4.28
C ILE A 124 -0.50 -8.13 -4.97
N ALA A 125 -0.43 -8.07 -6.30
CA ALA A 125 -1.17 -7.08 -7.07
C ALA A 125 -2.67 -7.12 -6.71
N PRO A 126 -3.29 -5.98 -6.32
CA PRO A 126 -4.67 -5.92 -5.87
C PRO A 126 -5.61 -5.99 -7.07
N LYS A 127 -5.94 -7.20 -7.51
CA LYS A 127 -6.58 -7.44 -8.80
C LYS A 127 -7.95 -6.78 -8.91
N CYS A 128 -8.79 -6.91 -7.87
CA CYS A 128 -10.14 -6.34 -7.86
C CYS A 128 -10.10 -4.81 -7.94
N LEU A 129 -9.26 -4.17 -7.11
CA LEU A 129 -9.00 -2.73 -7.21
C LEU A 129 -8.53 -2.28 -8.61
N ILE A 130 -7.62 -3.02 -9.22
CA ILE A 130 -7.12 -2.68 -10.57
C ILE A 130 -8.27 -2.75 -11.60
N GLU A 131 -9.15 -3.73 -11.47
CA GLU A 131 -10.35 -3.87 -12.31
C GLU A 131 -11.33 -2.69 -12.08
N ASP A 132 -11.58 -2.31 -10.82
CA ASP A 132 -12.47 -1.19 -10.46
C ASP A 132 -11.97 0.17 -10.96
N LEU A 133 -10.67 0.43 -10.82
CA LEU A 133 -10.04 1.65 -11.34
C LEU A 133 -10.14 1.73 -12.87
N GLY A 134 -10.11 0.56 -13.53
CA GLY A 134 -10.33 0.41 -14.96
C GLY A 134 -9.20 0.92 -15.85
N LYS A 135 -9.29 0.57 -17.14
CA LYS A 135 -8.24 0.81 -18.15
C LYS A 135 -7.85 2.27 -18.31
N LYS A 136 -8.80 3.20 -18.19
CA LYS A 136 -8.47 4.63 -18.31
C LYS A 136 -7.49 5.06 -17.22
N TRP A 137 -7.71 4.64 -15.98
CA TRP A 137 -6.83 4.98 -14.87
C TRP A 137 -5.47 4.29 -15.00
N VAL A 138 -5.50 2.98 -15.21
CA VAL A 138 -4.32 2.11 -15.15
C VAL A 138 -3.49 2.18 -16.43
N ASP A 139 -4.12 2.04 -17.59
CA ASP A 139 -3.42 1.84 -18.86
C ASP A 139 -3.17 3.13 -19.63
N VAL A 140 -4.15 4.05 -19.62
CA VAL A 140 -4.12 5.28 -20.42
C VAL A 140 -3.47 6.41 -19.64
N ASP A 141 -4.01 6.74 -18.47
CA ASP A 141 -3.53 7.85 -17.66
C ASP A 141 -2.31 7.46 -16.82
N LYS A 142 -1.99 6.16 -16.72
CA LYS A 142 -0.89 5.58 -15.93
C LYS A 142 -0.85 6.12 -14.51
N LYS A 143 -2.03 6.28 -13.88
CA LYS A 143 -2.13 6.80 -12.51
C LYS A 143 -1.67 5.75 -11.49
N PRO A 144 -1.15 6.16 -10.32
CA PRO A 144 -0.81 5.23 -9.25
C PRO A 144 -2.04 4.44 -8.77
N ILE A 145 -1.82 3.18 -8.40
CA ILE A 145 -2.80 2.31 -7.71
C ILE A 145 -2.54 2.25 -6.20
N GLY A 146 -1.43 2.83 -5.76
CA GLY A 146 -1.04 2.96 -4.37
C GLY A 146 0.23 3.77 -4.23
N TYR A 147 0.70 3.92 -3.00
CA TYR A 147 1.95 4.59 -2.66
C TYR A 147 2.72 3.75 -1.65
N ALA A 148 4.01 3.59 -1.87
CA ALA A 148 4.91 3.00 -0.89
C ALA A 148 5.12 3.95 0.29
N MET A 149 5.46 3.41 1.46
CA MET A 149 5.67 4.20 2.69
C MET A 149 6.83 5.20 2.57
N ASP A 150 7.76 4.99 1.63
CA ASP A 150 8.84 5.92 1.32
C ASP A 150 8.43 7.03 0.32
N GLY A 151 7.17 7.01 -0.14
CA GLY A 151 6.55 8.04 -0.96
C GLY A 151 6.54 7.76 -2.46
N PHE A 152 7.15 6.67 -2.93
CA PHE A 152 7.12 6.34 -4.35
C PHE A 152 5.73 5.81 -4.79
N PRO A 153 5.21 6.25 -5.96
CA PRO A 153 3.96 5.73 -6.48
C PRO A 153 4.11 4.27 -6.93
N ILE A 154 3.10 3.46 -6.60
CA ILE A 154 2.96 2.08 -7.07
C ILE A 154 2.03 2.11 -8.29
N HIS A 155 2.52 1.62 -9.43
CA HIS A 155 1.75 1.51 -10.66
C HIS A 155 1.47 0.04 -10.97
N ALA A 156 0.27 -0.25 -11.46
CA ALA A 156 -0.01 -1.54 -12.10
C ALA A 156 0.59 -1.53 -13.51
N LEU A 157 1.15 -2.68 -13.91
CA LEU A 157 1.56 -2.91 -15.29
C LEU A 157 0.35 -3.49 -16.03
N GLY A 158 -0.05 -2.81 -17.10
CA GLY A 158 -1.07 -3.25 -18.06
C GLY A 158 -0.42 -3.80 -19.32
#